data_AF-A0A954CRK9-F1
#
_entry.id   AF-A0A954CRK9-F1
#
_cell.length_a   1.000
_cell.length_b   1.000
_cell.length_c   1.000
_cell.angle_alpha   90.00
_cell.angle_beta   90.00
_cell.angle_gamma   90.00
#
_symmetry.space_group_name_H-M   'P 1'
#
loop_
_entity.id
_entity.type
_entity.pdbx_description
1 polymer ?
#
loop_
_entity_poly.entity_id
_entity_poly.type
_entity_poly.pdbx_seq_one_letter_code
_entity_poly.pdbx_strand_id
1 'polypeptide(L)'
;DDIESMRDFLYTSGVATVEICYRDHGGRLLGVSLCDVSRRSISSVYHFFEPNESRRSLGVFSAVKEIELCRDKQVPYYYLGFWIEGCKAMEYKNRYAPCELLIDGEWQRE
;
A
#
# COMPACT_ATOMS: atom_id res chain seq x y z
N ASP A 1 -20.42 -6.24 -9.45
CA ASP A 1 -20.04 -5.21 -10.44
C ASP A 1 -21.02 -4.05 -10.46
N ASP A 2 -21.16 -3.38 -9.33
CA ASP A 2 -21.76 -2.04 -9.27
C ASP A 2 -20.85 -1.13 -8.42
N ILE A 3 -20.95 0.18 -8.67
CA ILE A 3 -20.05 1.18 -8.07
C ILE A 3 -20.23 1.25 -6.55
N GLU A 4 -21.42 0.98 -6.03
CA GLU A 4 -21.69 1.00 -4.59
C GLU A 4 -20.95 -0.14 -3.90
N SER A 5 -20.98 -1.35 -4.47
CA SER A 5 -20.22 -2.49 -3.94
C SER A 5 -18.72 -2.22 -3.88
N MET A 6 -18.15 -1.59 -4.93
CA MET A 6 -16.73 -1.22 -4.94
C MET A 6 -16.42 -0.13 -3.91
N ARG A 7 -17.32 0.86 -3.77
CA ARG A 7 -17.17 1.93 -2.79
C ARG A 7 -17.20 1.38 -1.37
N ASP A 8 -18.13 0.46 -1.09
CA ASP A 8 -18.24 -0.17 0.21
C ASP A 8 -16.99 -1.01 0.50
N PHE A 9 -16.49 -1.78 -0.46
CA PHE A 9 -15.25 -2.53 -0.30
C PHE A 9 -14.03 -1.64 0.01
N LEU A 10 -13.90 -0.49 -0.67
CA LEU A 10 -12.72 0.36 -0.60
C LEU A 10 -12.74 1.39 0.53
N TYR A 11 -13.93 1.87 0.91
CA TYR A 11 -14.08 3.00 1.84
C TYR A 11 -14.83 2.65 3.13
N THR A 12 -15.50 1.49 3.21
CA THR A 12 -16.11 1.05 4.46
C THR A 12 -15.06 0.29 5.28
N SER A 13 -14.25 1.04 6.02
CA SER A 13 -13.27 0.50 6.97
C SER A 13 -13.70 0.76 8.41
N GLY A 14 -13.29 -0.13 9.33
CA GLY A 14 -13.41 0.09 10.77
C GLY A 14 -12.44 1.13 11.33
N VAL A 15 -11.55 1.66 10.48
CA VAL A 15 -10.58 2.70 10.80
C VAL A 15 -10.63 3.84 9.77
N ALA A 16 -9.87 4.91 10.00
CA ALA A 16 -9.79 5.99 9.04
C ALA A 16 -9.00 5.56 7.79
N THR A 17 -9.61 5.67 6.62
CA THR A 17 -8.94 5.47 5.33
C THR A 17 -8.47 6.81 4.78
N VAL A 18 -7.23 6.85 4.27
CA VAL A 18 -6.67 8.01 3.57
C VAL A 18 -6.39 7.66 2.12
N GLU A 19 -6.55 8.65 1.25
CA GLU A 19 -6.21 8.54 -0.17
C GLU A 19 -4.92 9.33 -0.45
N ILE A 20 -3.97 8.69 -1.13
CA ILE A 20 -2.75 9.34 -1.63
C ILE A 20 -2.81 9.41 -3.15
N CYS A 21 -2.98 10.62 -3.68
CA CYS A 21 -2.97 10.90 -5.12
C CYS A 21 -1.56 11.22 -5.61
N TYR A 22 -1.05 10.46 -6.58
CA TYR A 22 0.21 10.71 -7.27
C TYR A 22 -0.05 11.43 -8.58
N ARG A 23 0.49 12.65 -8.74
CA ARG A 23 0.31 13.47 -9.95
C ARG A 23 1.66 13.82 -10.57
N ASP A 24 1.69 13.96 -11.89
CA ASP A 24 2.86 14.51 -12.57
C ASP A 24 2.94 16.04 -12.44
N HIS A 25 4.00 16.62 -13.01
CA HIS A 25 4.25 18.06 -12.96
C HIS A 25 3.15 18.88 -13.67
N GLY A 26 2.41 18.27 -14.59
CA GLY A 26 1.26 18.88 -15.27
C GLY A 26 -0.06 18.69 -14.52
N GLY A 27 -0.04 18.04 -13.34
CA GLY A 27 -1.22 17.78 -12.51
C GLY A 27 -2.03 16.55 -12.92
N ARG A 28 -1.61 15.80 -13.95
CA ARG A 28 -2.27 14.58 -14.39
C ARG A 28 -2.10 13.49 -13.34
N LEU A 29 -3.21 12.84 -12.98
CA LEU A 29 -3.22 11.74 -12.02
C LEU A 29 -2.54 10.51 -12.63
N LEU A 30 -1.54 9.99 -11.94
CA LEU A 30 -0.77 8.81 -12.34
C LEU A 30 -1.06 7.59 -11.47
N GLY A 31 -1.59 7.78 -10.26
CA GLY A 31 -1.97 6.66 -9.41
C GLY A 31 -2.58 7.11 -8.10
N VAL A 32 -3.22 6.17 -7.44
CA VAL A 32 -3.91 6.37 -6.17
C VAL A 32 -3.61 5.21 -5.25
N SER A 33 -3.38 5.51 -3.98
CA SER A 33 -3.33 4.52 -2.91
C SER A 33 -4.37 4.79 -1.87
N LEU A 34 -5.07 3.74 -1.46
CA LEU A 34 -5.98 3.73 -0.34
C LEU A 34 -5.29 3.02 0.82
N CYS A 35 -5.15 3.75 1.93
CA CYS A 35 -4.42 3.28 3.09
C CYS A 35 -5.30 3.39 4.33
N ASP A 36 -5.41 2.29 5.06
CA ASP A 36 -6.08 2.27 6.35
C ASP A 36 -5.12 2.67 7.46
N VAL A 37 -5.51 3.63 8.28
CA VAL A 37 -4.69 4.19 9.36
C VAL A 37 -5.19 3.67 10.69
N SER A 38 -4.41 2.78 11.29
CA SER A 38 -4.66 2.25 12.63
C SER A 38 -3.81 2.98 13.69
N ARG A 39 -4.00 2.60 14.96
CA ARG A 39 -3.21 3.16 16.07
C ARG A 39 -1.73 2.76 16.03
N ARG A 40 -1.37 1.67 15.34
CA ARG A 40 -0.01 1.12 15.33
C ARG A 40 0.55 0.90 13.93
N SER A 41 -0.27 1.04 12.89
CA SER A 41 0.14 0.74 11.53
C SER A 41 -0.59 1.57 10.49
N ILE A 42 0.02 1.69 9.32
CA ILE A 42 -0.67 2.02 8.08
C ILE A 42 -0.73 0.74 7.24
N SER A 43 -1.88 0.45 6.68
CA SER A 43 -2.14 -0.72 5.84
C SER A 43 -2.40 -0.29 4.40
N SER A 44 -1.60 -0.77 3.46
CA SER A 44 -1.86 -0.60 2.03
C SER A 44 -3.04 -1.49 1.63
N VAL A 45 -4.22 -0.90 1.46
CA VAL A 45 -5.45 -1.63 1.10
C VAL A 45 -5.50 -1.86 -0.40
N TYR A 46 -5.30 -0.80 -1.18
CA TYR A 46 -5.39 -0.87 -2.63
C TYR A 46 -4.52 0.18 -3.30
N HIS A 47 -3.85 -0.20 -4.37
CA HIS A 47 -3.05 0.71 -5.19
C HIS A 47 -3.28 0.42 -6.67
N PHE A 48 -3.54 1.46 -7.44
CA PHE A 48 -3.65 1.41 -8.89
C PHE A 48 -2.99 2.62 -9.52
N PHE A 49 -2.53 2.45 -10.75
CA PHE A 49 -1.73 3.46 -11.44
C PHE A 49 -1.88 3.38 -12.96
N GLU A 50 -1.44 4.42 -13.65
CA GLU A 50 -1.44 4.53 -15.10
C GLU A 50 -0.55 3.43 -15.72
N PRO A 51 -1.11 2.44 -16.43
CA PRO A 51 -0.35 1.29 -16.94
C PRO A 51 0.77 1.68 -17.92
N ASN A 52 0.58 2.76 -18.68
CA ASN A 52 1.59 3.26 -19.61
C ASN A 52 2.80 3.90 -18.90
N GLU A 53 2.70 4.17 -17.60
CA GLU A 53 3.76 4.75 -16.77
C GLU A 53 4.47 3.69 -15.90
N SER A 54 4.29 2.40 -16.20
CA SER A 54 4.90 1.26 -15.47
C SER A 54 6.42 1.36 -15.27
N ARG A 55 7.14 2.02 -16.20
CA ARG A 55 8.58 2.28 -16.10
C ARG A 55 8.99 3.13 -14.89
N ARG A 56 8.05 3.83 -14.25
CA ARG A 56 8.30 4.66 -13.07
C ARG A 56 8.22 3.90 -11.75
N SER A 57 7.81 2.63 -11.78
CA SER A 57 7.65 1.80 -10.58
C SER A 57 6.72 2.43 -9.53
N LEU A 58 5.56 2.94 -9.95
CA LEU A 58 4.63 3.70 -9.10
C LEU A 58 4.17 2.94 -7.84
N GLY A 59 4.07 1.61 -7.89
CA GLY A 59 3.77 0.80 -6.70
C GLY A 59 4.90 0.81 -5.66
N VAL A 60 6.15 0.73 -6.09
CA VAL A 60 7.33 0.84 -5.19
C VAL A 60 7.41 2.26 -4.63
N PHE A 61 7.20 3.26 -5.48
CA PHE A 61 7.15 4.65 -5.05
C PHE A 61 6.06 4.87 -3.98
N SER A 62 4.88 4.28 -4.17
CA SER A 62 3.80 4.36 -3.18
C SER A 62 4.19 3.75 -1.85
N ALA A 63 4.77 2.55 -1.85
CA ALA A 63 5.21 1.90 -0.61
C ALA A 63 6.22 2.77 0.17
N VAL A 64 7.15 3.44 -0.52
CA VAL A 64 8.08 4.38 0.13
C VAL A 64 7.32 5.58 0.73
N LYS A 65 6.37 6.17 0.01
CA LYS A 65 5.55 7.28 0.49
C LYS A 65 4.67 6.90 1.68
N GLU A 66 4.16 5.67 1.70
CA GLU A 66 3.38 5.14 2.82
C GLU A 66 4.25 4.88 4.06
N ILE A 67 5.50 4.41 3.87
CA ILE A 67 6.49 4.31 4.95
C ILE A 67 6.83 5.70 5.52
N GLU A 68 6.97 6.71 4.67
CA GLU A 68 7.14 8.10 5.12
C GLU A 68 5.93 8.58 5.91
N LEU A 69 4.71 8.26 5.45
CA LEU A 69 3.48 8.57 6.19
C LEU A 69 3.45 7.88 7.57
N CYS A 70 3.96 6.64 7.69
CA CYS A 70 4.11 5.98 8.98
C CYS A 70 5.03 6.79 9.91
N ARG A 71 6.16 7.28 9.39
CA ARG A 71 7.12 8.10 10.16
C ARG A 71 6.48 9.41 10.61
N ASP A 72 5.79 10.11 9.71
CA ASP A 72 5.12 11.38 10.01
C ASP A 72 4.02 11.21 11.06
N LYS A 73 3.28 10.10 11.02
CA LYS A 73 2.25 9.75 12.00
C LYS A 73 2.79 9.07 13.25
N GLN A 74 4.11 8.83 13.33
CA GLN A 74 4.78 8.15 14.43
C GLN A 74 4.20 6.76 14.73
N VAL A 75 3.77 6.03 13.70
CA VAL A 75 3.30 4.64 13.84
C VAL A 75 4.42 3.65 13.47
N PRO A 76 4.62 2.59 14.26
CA PRO A 76 5.80 1.74 14.12
C PRO A 76 5.75 0.75 12.94
N TYR A 77 4.56 0.42 12.42
CA TYR A 77 4.42 -0.62 11.41
C TYR A 77 3.83 -0.12 10.10
N TYR A 78 4.33 -0.66 9.00
CA TYR A 78 3.70 -0.56 7.69
C TYR A 78 3.30 -1.96 7.23
N TYR A 79 2.02 -2.17 7.00
CA TYR A 79 1.49 -3.41 6.46
C TYR A 79 1.34 -3.26 4.94
N LEU A 80 2.32 -3.78 4.20
CA LEU A 80 2.37 -3.75 2.73
C LEU A 80 1.42 -4.78 2.06
N GLY A 81 0.63 -5.51 2.87
CA GLY A 81 -0.25 -6.57 2.41
C GLY A 81 0.47 -7.88 2.10
N PHE A 82 -0.30 -8.88 1.67
CA PHE A 82 0.22 -10.21 1.37
C PHE A 82 1.30 -10.22 0.28
N TRP A 83 2.21 -11.17 0.41
CA TRP A 83 3.19 -11.54 -0.61
C TRP A 83 2.93 -12.99 -1.02
N ILE A 84 2.87 -13.23 -2.33
CA ILE A 84 2.67 -14.57 -2.90
C ILE A 84 3.93 -14.91 -3.68
N GLU A 85 4.57 -16.02 -3.32
CA GLU A 85 5.76 -16.52 -3.99
C GLU A 85 5.49 -16.73 -5.50
N GLY A 86 6.43 -16.31 -6.35
CA GLY A 86 6.31 -16.40 -7.81
C GLY A 86 5.37 -15.37 -8.46
N CYS A 87 4.65 -14.55 -7.68
CA CYS A 87 3.85 -13.47 -8.23
C CYS A 87 4.74 -12.27 -8.61
N LYS A 88 5.04 -12.12 -9.90
CA LYS A 88 5.88 -11.03 -10.43
C LYS A 88 5.43 -9.63 -10.00
N ALA A 89 4.13 -9.41 -9.86
CA ALA A 89 3.58 -8.13 -9.42
C ALA A 89 3.85 -7.84 -7.93
N MET A 90 4.14 -8.86 -7.12
CA MET A 90 4.40 -8.76 -5.69
C MET A 90 5.86 -8.99 -5.32
N GLU A 91 6.72 -9.43 -6.25
CA GLU A 91 8.15 -9.67 -6.00
C GLU A 91 8.84 -8.49 -5.31
N TYR A 92 8.45 -7.25 -5.60
CA TYR A 92 9.08 -6.08 -4.98
C TYR A 92 8.90 -6.03 -3.45
N LYS A 93 7.88 -6.69 -2.88
CA LYS A 93 7.59 -6.66 -1.44
C LYS A 93 8.64 -7.37 -0.60
N ASN A 94 9.38 -8.32 -1.18
CA ASN A 94 10.45 -9.05 -0.47
C ASN A 94 11.72 -8.22 -0.26
N ARG A 95 11.78 -6.98 -0.78
CA ARG A 95 12.97 -6.12 -0.72
C ARG A 95 12.96 -5.15 0.46
N TYR A 96 11.89 -5.12 1.25
CA TYR A 96 11.77 -4.22 2.40
C TYR A 96 12.26 -4.90 3.67
N ALA A 97 13.24 -4.28 4.32
CA ALA A 97 13.82 -4.75 5.58
C ALA A 97 14.12 -3.55 6.51
N PRO A 98 14.14 -3.76 7.85
CA PRO A 98 13.73 -4.99 8.53
C PRO A 98 12.21 -5.22 8.43
N CYS A 99 11.76 -6.47 8.42
CA CYS A 99 10.32 -6.79 8.36
C CYS A 99 9.94 -7.96 9.28
N GLU A 100 8.63 -8.10 9.52
CA GLU A 100 8.06 -9.24 10.22
C GLU A 100 7.17 -10.02 9.24
N LEU A 101 7.39 -11.33 9.17
CA LEU A 101 6.66 -12.26 8.31
C LEU A 101 5.81 -13.19 9.19
N LEU A 102 4.56 -13.43 8.80
CA LEU A 102 3.70 -14.42 9.44
C LEU A 102 3.84 -15.75 8.69
N ILE A 103 4.60 -16.70 9.26
CA ILE A 103 4.89 -18.01 8.67
C ILE A 103 4.33 -19.06 9.63
N ASP A 104 3.47 -19.95 9.13
CA ASP A 104 2.83 -21.01 9.92
C ASP A 104 2.15 -20.53 11.21
N GLY A 105 1.62 -19.30 11.19
CA GLY A 105 0.94 -18.68 12.32
C GLY A 105 1.87 -17.99 13.34
N GLU A 106 3.18 -18.00 13.10
CA GLU A 106 4.18 -17.36 13.95
C GLU A 106 4.84 -16.16 13.26
N TRP A 107 5.02 -15.08 14.01
CA TRP A 107 5.72 -13.89 13.53
C TRP A 107 7.24 -14.08 13.64
N GLN A 108 7.94 -13.96 12.52
CA GLN A 108 9.40 -14.07 12.41
C GLN A 108 9.98 -12.76 11.89
N ARG A 109 11.17 -12.38 12.36
CA ARG A 109 11.84 -11.14 11.96
C ARG A 109 12.97 -11.44 10.98
N GLU A 110 13.01 -10.69 9.88
CA GLU A 110 14.13 -10.64 8.92
C GLU A 110 14.85 -9.28 8.93
#